data_AF-A0A2V8PX39-F1
#
_entry.id   AF-A0A2V8PX39-F1
#
_cell.length_a   1.000
_cell.length_b   1.000
_cell.length_c   1.000
_cell.angle_alpha   90.00
_cell.angle_beta   90.00
_cell.angle_gamma   90.00
#
_symmetry.space_group_name_H-M   'P 1'
#
loop_
_entity.id
_entity.type
_entity.pdbx_description
1 polymer ?
#
loop_
_entity_poly.entity_id
_entity_poly.type
_entity_poly.pdbx_seq_one_letter_code
_entity_poly.pdbx_strand_id
1 'polypeptide(L)'
;MVESKINRRSFVQAGLMSLLAVRSVVSFGKLRERKALEVVLEARVKNPGVETVSFGLPLPPGFLSDTRRVRVVDDSGQELAAAVRQLEPWRIGGRNGSIRSLLIQFSSDFSKQRAQKVKILFERQQKEVKAFVPVEKTLIAPDGLDGPRV
;
A
#
# COMPACT_ATOMS: atom_id res chain seq x y z
N MET A 1 -41.74 -3.79 -42.63
CA MET A 1 -40.38 -4.19 -42.24
C MET A 1 -39.42 -3.14 -42.79
N VAL A 2 -38.42 -2.74 -42.00
CA VAL A 2 -37.38 -1.72 -42.23
C VAL A 2 -37.76 -0.27 -41.87
N GLU A 3 -37.46 0.12 -40.62
CA GLU A 3 -37.34 1.52 -40.20
C GLU A 3 -35.83 1.87 -40.20
N SER A 4 -35.47 2.94 -40.90
CA SER A 4 -34.14 3.54 -40.83
C SER A 4 -34.09 4.60 -39.74
N LYS A 5 -33.10 4.57 -38.85
CA LYS A 5 -32.62 5.77 -38.14
C LYS A 5 -31.11 5.72 -37.99
N ILE A 6 -30.44 6.55 -38.79
CA ILE A 6 -29.07 6.97 -38.58
C ILE A 6 -29.06 7.89 -37.35
N ASN A 7 -28.20 7.64 -36.37
CA ASN A 7 -27.76 8.70 -35.47
C ASN A 7 -26.24 8.76 -35.39
N ARG A 8 -25.77 9.99 -35.51
CA ARG A 8 -24.39 10.43 -35.64
C ARG A 8 -23.80 10.62 -34.23
N ARG A 9 -22.61 10.08 -33.99
CA ARG A 9 -21.49 10.70 -33.26
C ARG A 9 -20.36 9.69 -33.09
N SER A 10 -19.46 9.71 -34.06
CA SER A 10 -18.04 9.43 -33.82
C SER A 10 -17.46 10.58 -32.99
N PHE A 11 -16.50 10.27 -32.11
CA PHE A 11 -15.28 11.01 -31.74
C PHE A 11 -14.88 10.56 -30.31
N VAL A 12 -13.90 9.66 -30.17
CA VAL A 12 -12.44 9.88 -30.03
C VAL A 12 -12.01 9.75 -28.56
N GLN A 13 -10.96 8.94 -28.36
CA GLN A 13 -9.96 8.92 -27.29
C GLN A 13 -10.29 9.59 -25.94
N ALA A 14 -10.10 8.84 -24.86
CA ALA A 14 -9.00 9.12 -23.93
C ALA A 14 -8.93 8.04 -22.85
N GLY A 15 -7.71 7.64 -22.50
CA GLY A 15 -7.41 7.08 -21.19
C GLY A 15 -7.32 5.57 -21.11
N LEU A 16 -6.36 4.96 -21.82
CA LEU A 16 -5.71 3.75 -21.33
C LEU A 16 -4.93 4.14 -20.06
N MET A 17 -5.61 4.27 -18.92
CA MET A 17 -4.95 4.40 -17.63
C MET A 17 -4.37 3.03 -17.29
N SER A 18 -3.12 2.85 -17.68
CA SER A 18 -2.25 1.78 -17.19
C SER A 18 -2.18 1.89 -15.67
N LEU A 19 -3.11 1.23 -14.99
CA LEU A 19 -2.93 0.79 -13.62
C LEU A 19 -1.69 -0.09 -13.65
N LEU A 20 -0.56 0.45 -13.20
CA LEU A 20 0.59 -0.36 -12.81
C LEU A 20 0.11 -1.26 -11.67
N ALA A 21 -0.37 -2.43 -12.08
CA ALA A 21 -0.67 -3.54 -11.23
C ALA A 21 0.63 -3.90 -10.52
N VAL A 22 0.77 -3.46 -9.27
CA VAL A 22 1.63 -4.16 -8.33
C VAL A 22 1.17 -5.62 -8.39
N ARG A 23 1.99 -6.51 -8.97
CA ARG A 23 1.76 -7.96 -8.95
C ARG A 23 2.03 -8.48 -7.53
N SER A 24 1.35 -7.93 -6.53
CA SER A 24 1.20 -8.59 -5.24
C SER A 24 0.04 -9.56 -5.38
N VAL A 25 0.34 -10.79 -5.79
CA VAL A 25 -0.60 -11.91 -5.60
C VAL A 25 -0.66 -12.19 -4.10
N VAL A 26 -1.38 -11.36 -3.36
CA VAL A 26 -1.66 -11.60 -1.95
C VAL A 26 -2.64 -12.75 -1.89
N SER A 27 -2.13 -13.97 -1.69
CA SER A 27 -2.98 -15.11 -1.37
C SER A 27 -3.52 -14.92 0.04
N PHE A 28 -4.73 -14.36 0.15
CA PHE A 28 -5.40 -14.07 1.42
C PHE A 28 -5.56 -15.31 2.33
N GLY A 29 -5.60 -16.52 1.75
CA GLY A 29 -5.61 -17.77 2.51
C GLY A 29 -4.33 -17.97 3.35
N LYS A 30 -3.15 -17.68 2.76
CA LYS A 30 -1.86 -17.80 3.47
C LYS A 30 -1.66 -16.73 4.54
N LEU A 31 -2.28 -15.55 4.41
CA LEU A 31 -2.16 -14.47 5.39
C LEU A 31 -2.83 -14.83 6.74
N ARG A 32 -3.91 -15.63 6.73
CA ARG A 32 -4.54 -16.10 7.97
C ARG A 32 -3.66 -17.08 8.75
N GLU A 33 -2.87 -17.89 8.05
CA GLU A 33 -1.93 -18.84 8.67
C GLU A 33 -0.61 -18.16 9.06
N ARG A 34 -0.16 -17.20 8.25
CA ARG A 34 1.07 -16.44 8.48
C ARG A 34 0.76 -15.07 9.03
N LYS A 35 1.05 -14.89 10.33
CA LYS A 35 1.00 -13.62 11.07
C LYS A 35 2.04 -12.57 10.59
N ALA A 36 2.57 -12.75 9.38
CA ALA A 36 3.58 -11.92 8.74
C ALA A 36 3.36 -11.87 7.21
N LEU A 37 3.64 -10.71 6.61
CA LEU A 37 3.66 -10.49 5.15
C LEU A 37 5.00 -9.91 4.72
N GLU A 38 5.64 -10.50 3.70
CA GLU A 38 6.82 -9.92 3.06
C GLU A 38 6.41 -8.95 1.95
N VAL A 39 7.04 -7.78 1.93
CA VAL A 39 6.84 -6.73 0.93
C VAL A 39 8.21 -6.38 0.34
N VAL A 40 8.27 -6.32 -0.99
CA VAL A 40 9.44 -5.83 -1.71
C VAL A 40 9.17 -4.37 -2.09
N LEU A 41 10.12 -3.51 -1.74
CA LEU A 41 10.09 -2.06 -1.98
C LEU A 41 11.13 -1.74 -3.05
N GLU A 42 10.80 -0.86 -3.99
CA GLU A 42 11.73 -0.50 -5.07
C GLU A 42 11.75 1.02 -5.30
N ALA A 43 12.90 1.64 -5.07
CA ALA A 43 13.06 3.07 -5.26
C ALA A 43 12.98 3.47 -6.75
N ARG A 44 12.00 4.32 -7.07
CA ARG A 44 11.67 4.78 -8.43
C ARG A 44 12.38 6.07 -8.84
N VAL A 45 12.89 6.84 -7.88
CA VAL A 45 13.64 8.09 -8.14
C VAL A 45 15.04 7.82 -8.70
N LYS A 46 15.58 8.70 -9.54
CA LYS A 46 16.86 8.48 -10.24
C LYS A 46 18.03 8.23 -9.29
N ASN A 47 18.18 9.09 -8.29
CA ASN A 47 19.25 9.06 -7.27
C ASN A 47 18.60 8.97 -5.88
N PRO A 48 18.21 7.77 -5.43
CA PRO A 48 17.48 7.63 -4.17
C PRO A 48 18.38 7.85 -2.96
N GLY A 49 17.82 8.46 -1.91
CA GLY A 49 18.44 8.58 -0.60
C GLY A 49 17.55 7.98 0.49
N VAL A 50 17.34 8.73 1.57
CA VAL A 50 16.30 8.41 2.56
C VAL A 50 14.95 8.82 1.99
N GLU A 51 14.12 7.84 1.64
CA GLU A 51 12.79 8.07 1.09
C GLU A 51 11.71 7.73 2.13
N THR A 52 10.57 8.43 2.04
CA THR A 52 9.38 8.04 2.80
C THR A 52 8.57 7.04 1.99
N VAL A 53 8.52 5.82 2.50
CA VAL A 53 7.70 4.72 1.96
C VAL A 53 6.27 4.93 2.41
N SER A 54 5.29 4.76 1.52
CA SER A 54 3.86 4.90 1.83
C SER A 54 3.02 3.96 0.97
N PHE A 55 2.38 2.97 1.57
CA PHE A 55 1.52 2.04 0.84
C PHE A 55 0.28 1.62 1.63
N GLY A 56 -0.75 1.25 0.87
CA GLY A 56 -1.97 0.64 1.40
C GLY A 56 -1.82 -0.88 1.50
N LEU A 57 -2.31 -1.45 2.60
CA LEU A 57 -2.32 -2.91 2.78
C LEU A 57 -3.76 -3.41 3.04
N PRO A 58 -4.39 -4.10 2.06
CA PRO A 58 -5.70 -4.71 2.27
C PRO A 58 -5.60 -5.93 3.18
N LEU A 59 -6.60 -6.12 4.04
CA LEU A 59 -6.67 -7.21 5.01
C LEU A 59 -8.00 -7.97 4.90
N PRO A 60 -8.00 -9.29 5.13
CA PRO A 60 -9.23 -10.07 5.10
C PRO A 60 -10.15 -9.73 6.30
N PRO A 61 -11.48 -9.98 6.18
CA PRO A 61 -12.40 -9.77 7.29
C PRO A 61 -12.00 -10.56 8.54
N GLY A 62 -12.07 -9.89 9.70
CA GLY A 62 -11.77 -10.47 11.01
C GLY A 62 -10.28 -10.68 11.31
N PHE A 63 -9.38 -10.20 10.46
CA PHE A 63 -7.94 -10.45 10.62
C PHE A 63 -7.24 -9.56 11.66
N LEU A 64 -7.51 -8.25 11.60
CA LEU A 64 -6.88 -7.26 12.48
C LEU A 64 -7.94 -6.28 12.98
N SER A 65 -7.91 -5.94 14.26
CA SER A 65 -8.83 -4.98 14.88
C SER A 65 -8.14 -3.76 15.47
N ASP A 66 -6.80 -3.75 15.57
CA ASP A 66 -6.03 -2.70 16.21
C ASP A 66 -4.73 -2.46 15.44
N THR A 67 -4.52 -1.23 14.97
CA THR A 67 -3.34 -0.83 14.21
C THR A 67 -2.06 -0.90 15.04
N ARG A 68 -2.17 -0.78 16.37
CA ARG A 68 -1.01 -0.84 17.28
C ARG A 68 -0.32 -2.20 17.25
N ARG A 69 -1.00 -3.24 16.79
CA ARG A 69 -0.46 -4.61 16.65
C ARG A 69 0.37 -4.82 15.38
N VAL A 70 0.53 -3.80 14.55
CA VAL A 70 1.27 -3.87 13.28
C VAL A 70 2.69 -3.41 13.49
N ARG A 71 3.69 -4.24 13.21
CA ARG A 71 5.11 -3.84 13.19
C ARG A 71 5.69 -3.98 11.81
N VAL A 72 6.57 -3.06 11.44
CA VAL A 72 7.39 -3.15 10.23
C VAL A 72 8.80 -3.49 10.67
N VAL A 73 9.37 -4.54 10.10
CA VAL A 73 10.77 -4.90 10.32
C VAL A 73 11.50 -4.98 8.99
N ASP A 74 12.79 -4.66 9.00
CA ASP A 74 13.67 -4.86 7.85
C ASP A 74 14.03 -6.35 7.66
N ASP A 75 14.88 -6.64 6.68
CA ASP A 75 15.29 -8.01 6.39
C ASP A 75 16.13 -8.66 7.52
N SER A 76 16.82 -7.83 8.31
CA SER A 76 17.57 -8.26 9.51
C SER A 76 16.67 -8.51 10.72
N GLY A 77 15.39 -8.11 10.65
CA GLY A 77 14.43 -8.21 11.74
C GLY A 77 14.45 -7.00 12.70
N GLN A 78 15.21 -5.95 12.39
CA GLN A 78 15.19 -4.70 13.13
C GLN A 78 13.87 -3.97 12.87
N GLU A 79 13.25 -3.45 13.93
CA GLU A 79 12.00 -2.70 13.81
C GLU A 79 12.24 -1.31 13.23
N LEU A 80 11.45 -0.97 12.22
CA LEU A 80 11.42 0.35 11.61
C LEU A 80 10.30 1.16 12.28
N ALA A 81 10.62 2.37 12.73
CA ALA A 81 9.63 3.30 13.28
C ALA A 81 8.62 3.68 12.18
N ALA A 82 7.38 3.17 12.32
CA ALA A 82 6.35 3.29 11.30
C ALA A 82 5.10 4.00 11.84
N ALA A 83 4.48 4.80 10.98
CA ALA A 83 3.14 5.33 11.18
C ALA A 83 2.14 4.35 10.57
N VAL A 84 1.15 3.90 11.35
CA VAL A 84 0.11 2.96 10.87
C VAL A 84 -1.27 3.46 11.28
N ARG A 85 -2.17 3.58 10.30
CA ARG A 85 -3.57 3.95 10.53
C ARG A 85 -4.51 3.07 9.73
N GLN A 86 -5.71 2.89 10.26
CA GLN A 86 -6.83 2.30 9.55
C GLN A 86 -7.30 3.29 8.48
N LEU A 87 -7.52 2.79 7.25
CA LEU A 87 -8.16 3.54 6.19
C LEU A 87 -9.66 3.25 6.16
N GLU A 88 -10.04 1.98 6.14
CA GLU A 88 -11.44 1.56 6.13
C GLU A 88 -11.67 0.36 7.06
N PRO A 89 -12.84 0.27 7.72
CA PRO A 89 -13.30 -0.96 8.37
C PRO A 89 -14.07 -1.87 7.40
N TRP A 90 -14.16 -3.15 7.74
CA TRP A 90 -15.12 -4.06 7.12
C TRP A 90 -16.54 -3.77 7.63
N ARG A 91 -17.48 -3.50 6.71
CA ARG A 91 -18.91 -3.28 7.02
C ARG A 91 -19.74 -4.57 7.01
N ILE A 92 -19.30 -5.58 6.26
CA ILE A 92 -19.98 -6.88 6.11
C ILE A 92 -18.95 -7.99 6.29
N GLY A 93 -19.29 -9.05 7.02
CA GLY A 93 -18.43 -10.23 7.21
C GLY A 93 -17.20 -10.02 8.11
N GLY A 94 -16.86 -8.78 8.46
CA GLY A 94 -15.89 -8.47 9.50
C GLY A 94 -16.56 -8.51 10.86
N ARG A 95 -16.19 -9.45 11.73
CA ARG A 95 -16.61 -9.39 13.14
C ARG A 95 -16.18 -8.03 13.71
N ASN A 96 -17.14 -7.26 14.24
CA ASN A 96 -16.92 -6.04 15.01
C ASN A 96 -16.00 -4.98 14.37
N GLY A 97 -16.21 -4.64 13.08
CA GLY A 97 -15.50 -3.50 12.48
C GLY A 97 -13.99 -3.72 12.29
N SER A 98 -13.56 -4.98 12.14
CA SER A 98 -12.17 -5.32 11.81
C SER A 98 -11.65 -4.48 10.64
N ILE A 99 -10.37 -4.13 10.69
CA ILE A 99 -9.68 -3.29 9.71
C ILE A 99 -9.70 -3.97 8.34
N ARG A 100 -10.17 -3.25 7.32
CA ARG A 100 -10.16 -3.67 5.92
C ARG A 100 -8.88 -3.26 5.20
N SER A 101 -8.36 -2.09 5.53
CA SER A 101 -7.11 -1.61 4.94
C SER A 101 -6.34 -0.73 5.91
N LEU A 102 -5.02 -0.86 5.83
CA LEU A 102 -4.07 -0.01 6.53
C LEU A 102 -3.41 0.97 5.55
N LEU A 103 -3.04 2.15 6.05
CA LEU A 103 -1.96 2.94 5.48
C LEU A 103 -0.74 2.78 6.38
N ILE A 104 0.39 2.44 5.77
CA ILE A 104 1.68 2.25 6.45
C ILE A 104 2.68 3.24 5.86
N GLN A 105 3.37 3.98 6.72
CA GLN A 105 4.47 4.88 6.35
C GLN A 105 5.69 4.68 7.23
N PHE A 106 6.88 4.75 6.63
CA PHE A 106 8.16 4.77 7.36
C PHE A 106 9.26 5.34 6.45
N SER A 107 10.41 5.64 7.03
CA SER A 107 11.59 6.08 6.28
C SER A 107 12.50 4.89 6.00
N SER A 108 13.03 4.78 4.79
CA SER A 108 14.07 3.80 4.45
C SER A 108 15.15 4.42 3.58
N ASP A 109 16.40 3.99 3.76
CA ASP A 109 17.55 4.48 3.01
C ASP A 109 17.84 3.58 1.81
N PHE A 110 17.61 4.08 0.60
CA PHE A 110 17.81 3.38 -0.66
C PHE A 110 19.11 3.77 -1.37
N SER A 111 19.99 4.54 -0.73
CA SER A 111 21.26 5.02 -1.32
C SER A 111 22.19 3.89 -1.77
N LYS A 112 22.21 2.78 -1.03
CA LYS A 112 23.07 1.61 -1.31
C LYS A 112 22.37 0.52 -2.11
N GLN A 113 21.07 0.34 -1.88
CA GLN A 113 20.28 -0.73 -2.50
C GLN A 113 18.89 -0.23 -2.85
N ARG A 114 18.58 -0.23 -4.16
CA ARG A 114 17.31 0.29 -4.69
C ARG A 114 16.11 -0.59 -4.35
N ALA A 115 16.31 -1.90 -4.20
CA ALA A 115 15.25 -2.85 -3.88
C ALA A 115 15.49 -3.48 -2.49
N GLN A 116 14.50 -3.41 -1.62
CA GLN A 116 14.61 -3.84 -0.22
C GLN A 116 13.42 -4.69 0.19
N LYS A 117 13.62 -5.60 1.14
CA LYS A 117 12.56 -6.40 1.73
C LYS A 117 12.20 -5.88 3.12
N VAL A 118 10.91 -5.81 3.40
CA VAL A 118 10.39 -5.59 4.74
C VAL A 118 9.35 -6.64 5.07
N LYS A 119 9.15 -6.90 6.37
CA LYS A 119 8.10 -7.80 6.87
C LYS A 119 7.13 -7.01 7.73
N ILE A 120 5.84 -7.20 7.46
CA ILE A 120 4.73 -6.64 8.23
C ILE A 120 4.22 -7.72 9.18
N LEU A 121 4.31 -7.48 10.48
CA LEU A 121 3.93 -8.43 11.54
C LEU A 121 2.67 -7.95 12.25
N PHE A 122 1.72 -8.84 12.59
CA PHE A 122 0.37 -8.46 13.08
C PHE A 122 0.05 -8.79 14.55
N GLU A 123 1.04 -9.19 15.35
CA GLU A 123 0.80 -9.74 16.70
C GLU A 123 1.54 -9.07 17.84
N ARG A 124 2.30 -8.02 17.56
CA ARG A 124 3.11 -7.37 18.58
C ARG A 124 2.87 -5.88 18.52
N GLN A 125 2.80 -5.26 19.70
CA GLN A 125 2.69 -3.82 19.78
C GLN A 125 3.95 -3.14 19.23
N GLN A 126 3.76 -2.04 18.51
CA GLN A 126 4.87 -1.19 18.08
C GLN A 126 5.66 -0.69 19.28
N LYS A 127 6.99 -0.66 19.16
CA LYS A 127 7.85 0.01 20.15
C LYS A 127 7.83 1.51 20.00
N GLU A 128 7.77 2.00 18.76
CA GLU A 128 7.84 3.41 18.42
C GLU A 128 6.83 3.74 17.32
N VAL A 129 6.09 4.82 17.51
CA VAL A 129 5.08 5.30 16.56
C VAL A 129 5.59 6.58 15.92
N LYS A 130 5.69 6.59 14.58
CA LYS A 130 5.97 7.83 13.84
C LYS A 130 4.69 8.60 13.51
N ALA A 131 4.84 9.91 13.34
CA ALA A 131 3.78 10.75 12.77
C ALA A 131 3.67 10.50 11.26
N PHE A 132 2.45 10.62 10.72
CA PHE A 132 2.20 10.58 9.28
C PHE A 132 2.75 11.82 8.58
N VAL A 133 3.25 11.62 7.36
CA VAL A 133 3.51 12.72 6.43
C VAL A 133 2.37 12.83 5.40
N PRO A 134 2.07 14.03 4.89
CA PRO A 134 1.13 14.20 3.78
C PRO A 134 1.53 13.32 2.58
N VAL A 135 0.56 12.62 1.97
CA VAL A 135 0.81 11.68 0.86
C VAL A 135 1.44 12.37 -0.35
N GLU A 136 1.08 13.62 -0.63
CA GLU A 136 1.72 14.44 -1.67
C GLU A 136 3.25 14.53 -1.53
N LYS A 137 3.79 14.42 -0.31
CA LYS A 137 5.24 14.41 -0.04
C LYS A 137 5.90 13.06 -0.28
N THR A 138 5.12 12.00 -0.53
CA THR A 138 5.62 10.66 -0.84
C THR A 138 5.67 10.39 -2.35
N LEU A 139 5.27 11.36 -3.16
CA LEU A 139 5.22 11.28 -4.62
C LEU A 139 6.50 11.81 -5.26
N ILE A 140 6.79 11.33 -6.46
CA ILE A 140 7.90 11.85 -7.28
C ILE A 140 7.61 13.29 -7.67
N ALA A 141 6.41 13.54 -8.20
CA ALA A 141 5.85 14.84 -8.50
C ALA A 141 4.61 15.11 -7.64
N PRO A 142 4.40 16.35 -7.12
CA PRO A 142 3.26 16.66 -6.24
C PRO A 142 1.88 16.47 -6.89
N ASP A 143 1.80 16.56 -8.22
CA ASP A 143 0.57 16.32 -8.99
C ASP A 143 0.15 14.84 -9.05
N GLY A 144 1.04 13.94 -8.61
CA GLY A 144 0.84 12.50 -8.60
C GLY A 144 0.92 11.80 -9.95
N LEU A 145 1.29 12.50 -11.03
CA LEU A 145 1.36 11.92 -12.36
C LEU A 145 2.50 10.89 -12.48
N ASP A 146 3.59 11.08 -11.75
CA ASP A 146 4.75 10.17 -11.73
C ASP A 146 4.63 9.06 -10.68
N GLY A 147 3.59 9.11 -9.84
CA GLY A 147 3.33 8.15 -8.77
C GLY A 147 4.30 8.27 -7.57
N PRO A 148 4.41 7.20 -6.75
CA PRO A 148 5.20 7.23 -5.53
C PRO A 148 6.70 7.11 -5.80
N ARG A 149 7.49 7.57 -4.82
CA ARG A 149 8.96 7.48 -4.81
C ARG A 149 9.48 6.05 -4.64
N VAL A 150 8.67 5.18 -4.02
CA VAL A 150 8.94 3.78 -3.68
C VAL A 150 7.69 2.95 -3.96
#